data_AF-A0A2N5IZD4-F1
#
_entry.id   AF-A0A2N5IZD4-F1
#
_cell.length_a   1.000
_cell.length_b   1.000
_cell.length_c   1.000
_cell.angle_alpha   90.00
_cell.angle_beta   90.00
_cell.angle_gamma   90.00
#
_symmetry.space_group_name_H-M   'P 1'
#
loop_
_entity.id
_entity.type
_entity.pdbx_description
1 polymer ?
#
loop_
_entity_poly.entity_id
_entity_poly.type
_entity_poly.pdbx_seq_one_letter_code
_entity_poly.pdbx_strand_id
1 'polypeptide(L)'
;MDYASKYEKYFALSPTLSTRDKDGVRKTFSGLMKLIYPSGEATMEEMEPLLRCAIEGRKRVKDQLCRIDSTMAEVDFSYMRVGSPDPIAVHAVEEDDYPDLYWRGRSVPPGAPETMRFRKRRRQWPGQPLRPNPKRNPQRPPGTAVRAIPSKRRRQPN
;
A
#
# COMPACT_ATOMS: atom_id res chain seq x y z
N MET A 1 -5.06 -26.06 -17.06
CA MET A 1 -5.00 -26.22 -15.60
C MET A 1 -5.42 -24.93 -14.93
N ASP A 2 -6.38 -25.00 -14.01
CA ASP A 2 -6.81 -23.87 -13.17
C ASP A 2 -6.35 -24.11 -11.73
N TYR A 3 -5.60 -23.14 -11.17
CA TYR A 3 -5.13 -23.16 -9.79
C TYR A 3 -5.72 -22.02 -8.95
N ALA A 4 -6.69 -21.27 -9.49
CA ALA A 4 -7.26 -20.08 -8.88
C ALA A 4 -7.79 -20.31 -7.45
N SER A 5 -8.31 -21.49 -7.16
CA SER A 5 -8.89 -21.85 -5.86
C SER A 5 -8.00 -22.70 -4.96
N LYS A 6 -6.77 -23.07 -5.38
CA LYS A 6 -5.94 -24.01 -4.60
C LYS A 6 -5.60 -23.52 -3.19
N TYR A 7 -5.45 -22.21 -3.00
CA TYR A 7 -5.18 -21.63 -1.69
C TYR A 7 -6.40 -21.69 -0.75
N GLU A 8 -7.63 -21.81 -1.27
CA GLU A 8 -8.87 -21.65 -0.49
C GLU A 8 -9.06 -22.77 0.56
N LYS A 9 -8.37 -23.90 0.41
CA LYS A 9 -8.30 -24.95 1.45
C LYS A 9 -7.60 -24.48 2.73
N TYR A 10 -6.68 -23.53 2.61
CA TYR A 10 -5.77 -23.12 3.69
C TYR A 10 -5.97 -21.67 4.12
N PHE A 11 -6.47 -20.82 3.23
CA PHE A 11 -6.59 -19.39 3.44
C PHE A 11 -7.93 -18.84 2.96
N ALA A 12 -8.51 -17.94 3.74
CA ALA A 12 -9.70 -17.17 3.38
C ALA A 12 -9.33 -15.70 3.18
N LEU A 13 -9.69 -15.11 2.05
CA LEU A 13 -9.53 -13.68 1.83
C LEU A 13 -10.54 -12.88 2.65
N SER A 14 -10.19 -11.63 3.00
CA SER A 14 -11.11 -10.72 3.69
C SER A 14 -12.47 -10.63 2.99
N PRO A 15 -13.59 -10.71 3.74
CA PRO A 15 -14.92 -10.63 3.17
C PRO A 15 -15.18 -9.26 2.53
N THR A 16 -14.47 -8.22 2.97
CA THR A 16 -14.60 -6.84 2.46
C THR A 16 -14.05 -6.65 1.05
N LEU A 17 -13.20 -7.56 0.55
CA LEU A 17 -12.72 -7.49 -0.83
C LEU A 17 -13.89 -7.63 -1.80
N SER A 18 -13.95 -6.72 -2.77
CA SER A 18 -14.94 -6.81 -3.85
C SER A 18 -14.71 -8.05 -4.71
N THR A 19 -15.73 -8.49 -5.45
CA THR A 19 -15.60 -9.60 -6.41
C THR A 19 -14.45 -9.37 -7.38
N ARG A 20 -14.31 -8.14 -7.91
CA ARG A 20 -13.22 -7.76 -8.80
C ARG A 20 -11.84 -7.90 -8.16
N ASP A 21 -11.73 -7.55 -6.87
CA ASP A 21 -10.47 -7.67 -6.15
C ASP A 21 -10.12 -9.14 -5.90
N LYS A 22 -11.10 -9.96 -5.45
CA LYS A 22 -10.94 -11.42 -5.29
C LYS A 22 -10.53 -12.10 -6.59
N ASP A 23 -11.16 -11.75 -7.71
CA ASP A 23 -10.83 -12.30 -9.02
C ASP A 23 -9.43 -11.92 -9.48
N GLY A 24 -9.01 -10.68 -9.22
CA GLY A 24 -7.65 -10.22 -9.49
C GLY A 24 -6.59 -11.01 -8.70
N VAL A 25 -6.85 -11.25 -7.41
CA VAL A 25 -5.97 -12.07 -6.56
C VAL A 25 -5.91 -13.51 -7.07
N ARG A 26 -7.06 -14.14 -7.32
CA ARG A 26 -7.15 -15.52 -7.84
C ARG A 26 -6.40 -15.73 -9.15
N LYS A 27 -6.58 -14.81 -10.11
CA LYS A 27 -5.89 -14.87 -11.41
C LYS A 27 -4.38 -14.74 -11.26
N THR A 28 -3.94 -13.79 -10.43
CA THR A 28 -2.51 -13.56 -10.17
C THR A 28 -1.88 -14.77 -9.48
N PHE A 29 -2.54 -15.29 -8.43
CA PHE A 29 -2.12 -16.51 -7.74
C PHE A 29 -2.04 -17.71 -8.69
N SER A 30 -3.06 -17.92 -9.53
CA SER A 30 -3.08 -19.01 -10.52
C SER A 30 -1.91 -18.91 -11.50
N GLY A 31 -1.54 -17.69 -11.92
CA GLY A 31 -0.36 -17.43 -12.74
C GLY A 31 0.94 -17.76 -12.00
N LEU A 32 1.11 -17.29 -10.76
CA LEU A 32 2.28 -17.58 -9.94
C LEU A 32 2.44 -19.08 -9.67
N MET A 33 1.35 -19.78 -9.36
CA MET A 33 1.35 -21.24 -9.20
C MET A 33 1.84 -21.95 -10.46
N LYS A 34 1.41 -21.54 -11.65
CA LYS A 34 1.86 -22.16 -12.91
C LYS A 34 3.37 -21.99 -13.14
N LEU A 35 3.91 -20.83 -12.75
CA LEU A 35 5.31 -20.49 -12.98
C LEU A 35 6.24 -21.18 -11.98
N ILE A 36 5.86 -21.20 -10.69
CA ILE A 36 6.71 -21.69 -9.62
C ILE A 36 6.48 -23.18 -9.33
N TYR A 37 5.22 -23.63 -9.43
CA TYR A 37 4.80 -25.02 -9.16
C TYR A 37 4.05 -25.59 -10.38
N PRO A 38 4.73 -25.85 -11.51
CA PRO A 38 4.08 -26.30 -12.75
C PRO A 38 3.39 -27.66 -12.64
N SER A 39 3.79 -28.52 -11.68
CA SER A 39 3.07 -29.75 -11.34
C SER A 39 1.71 -29.47 -10.68
N GLY A 40 1.53 -28.27 -10.15
CA GLY A 40 0.40 -27.85 -9.33
C GLY A 40 0.49 -28.32 -7.88
N GLU A 41 1.52 -29.07 -7.49
CA GLU A 41 1.70 -29.54 -6.12
C GLU A 41 2.52 -28.51 -5.33
N ALA A 42 1.94 -27.99 -4.25
CA ALA A 42 2.58 -27.07 -3.32
C ALA A 42 1.98 -27.26 -1.93
N THR A 43 2.80 -27.10 -0.91
CA THR A 43 2.38 -27.10 0.50
C THR A 43 1.75 -25.76 0.88
N MET A 44 1.13 -25.70 2.06
CA MET A 44 0.53 -24.47 2.57
C MET A 44 1.56 -23.35 2.68
N GLU A 45 2.74 -23.67 3.22
CA GLU A 45 3.87 -22.78 3.45
C GLU A 45 4.46 -22.24 2.15
N GLU A 46 4.36 -23.02 1.07
CA GLU A 46 4.80 -22.62 -0.27
C GLU A 46 3.77 -21.77 -1.01
N MET A 47 2.47 -22.01 -0.77
CA MET A 47 1.39 -21.21 -1.35
C MET A 47 1.24 -19.85 -0.67
N GLU A 48 1.51 -19.74 0.62
CA GLU A 48 1.32 -18.50 1.38
C GLU A 48 2.11 -17.31 0.81
N PRO A 49 3.41 -17.41 0.48
CA PRO A 49 4.15 -16.34 -0.16
C PRO A 49 3.57 -15.92 -1.51
N LEU A 50 3.10 -16.88 -2.33
CA LEU A 50 2.47 -16.58 -3.62
C LEU A 50 1.15 -15.84 -3.44
N LEU A 51 0.35 -16.24 -2.46
CA LEU A 51 -0.90 -15.58 -2.12
C LEU A 51 -0.65 -14.16 -1.61
N ARG A 52 0.32 -13.98 -0.71
CA ARG A 52 0.72 -12.65 -0.21
C ARG A 52 1.14 -11.73 -1.35
N CYS A 53 1.97 -12.22 -2.27
CA CYS A 53 2.38 -11.47 -3.46
C CYS A 53 1.17 -11.08 -4.34
N ALA A 54 0.22 -12.00 -4.55
CA ALA A 54 -0.98 -11.73 -5.33
C ALA A 54 -1.90 -10.68 -4.67
N ILE A 55 -2.06 -10.76 -3.35
CA ILE A 55 -2.83 -9.78 -2.55
C ILE A 55 -2.16 -8.40 -2.62
N GLU A 56 -0.85 -8.34 -2.37
CA GLU A 56 -0.08 -7.10 -2.42
C GLU A 56 -0.17 -6.43 -3.80
N GLY A 57 -0.01 -7.21 -4.88
CA GLY A 57 -0.14 -6.72 -6.25
C GLY A 57 -1.52 -6.11 -6.52
N ARG A 58 -2.60 -6.76 -6.06
CA ARG A 58 -3.95 -6.22 -6.21
C ARG A 58 -4.19 -4.97 -5.36
N LYS A 59 -3.65 -4.97 -4.13
CA LYS A 59 -3.70 -3.84 -3.20
C LYS A 59 -3.07 -2.60 -3.82
N ARG A 60 -1.87 -2.72 -4.39
CA ARG A 60 -1.20 -1.62 -5.09
C ARG A 60 -2.10 -0.99 -6.15
N VAL A 61 -2.75 -1.80 -6.99
CA VAL A 61 -3.68 -1.29 -8.02
C VAL A 61 -4.91 -0.62 -7.40
N LYS A 62 -5.56 -1.25 -6.43
CA LYS A 62 -6.75 -0.71 -5.75
C LYS A 62 -6.42 0.60 -5.04
N ASP A 63 -5.27 0.69 -4.39
CA ASP A 63 -4.84 1.87 -3.67
C ASP A 63 -4.56 3.04 -4.62
N GLN A 64 -3.98 2.80 -5.80
CA GLN A 64 -3.90 3.84 -6.84
C GLN A 64 -5.28 4.29 -7.34
N LEU A 65 -6.20 3.35 -7.58
CA LEU A 65 -7.57 3.70 -8.02
C LEU A 65 -8.29 4.59 -6.99
N CYS A 66 -8.21 4.26 -5.71
CA CYS A 66 -8.80 5.07 -4.64
C CYS A 66 -8.14 6.45 -4.47
N ARG A 67 -6.89 6.65 -4.95
CA ARG A 67 -6.25 7.98 -4.96
C ARG A 67 -6.75 8.87 -6.10
N ILE A 68 -7.09 8.27 -7.24
CA ILE A 68 -7.56 8.98 -8.43
C ILE A 68 -9.08 9.22 -8.36
N ASP A 69 -9.82 8.26 -7.81
CA ASP A 69 -11.27 8.27 -7.75
C ASP A 69 -11.74 8.05 -6.30
N SER A 70 -12.20 9.14 -5.68
CA SER A 70 -12.69 9.14 -4.30
C SER A 70 -14.02 8.39 -4.10
N THR A 71 -14.70 8.00 -5.18
CA THR A 71 -15.93 7.20 -5.08
C THR A 71 -15.65 5.71 -4.87
N MET A 72 -14.40 5.27 -5.08
CA MET A 72 -13.99 3.89 -4.86
C MET A 72 -14.00 3.54 -3.37
N ALA A 73 -14.81 2.54 -3.00
CA ALA A 73 -14.84 2.03 -1.64
C ALA A 73 -13.48 1.43 -1.22
N GLU A 74 -13.03 1.81 -0.03
CA GLU A 74 -11.89 1.18 0.64
C GLU A 74 -12.23 -0.26 1.05
N VAL A 75 -11.25 -1.14 0.98
CA VAL A 75 -11.38 -2.57 1.32
C VAL A 75 -10.16 -3.00 2.12
N ASP A 76 -10.30 -4.05 2.92
CA ASP A 76 -9.22 -4.62 3.71
C ASP A 76 -8.50 -5.73 2.95
N PHE A 77 -7.21 -5.55 2.69
CA PHE A 77 -6.34 -6.53 2.04
C PHE A 77 -5.65 -7.40 3.08
N SER A 78 -6.46 -8.21 3.75
CA SER A 78 -6.02 -9.23 4.70
C SER A 78 -6.50 -10.63 4.26
N TYR A 79 -5.88 -11.66 4.82
CA TYR A 79 -6.33 -13.04 4.71
C TYR A 79 -6.23 -13.73 6.07
N MET A 80 -7.00 -14.79 6.26
CA MET A 80 -6.98 -15.61 7.47
C MET A 80 -6.48 -17.01 7.12
N ARG A 81 -5.56 -17.54 7.91
CA ARG A 81 -5.14 -18.95 7.83
C ARG A 81 -6.17 -19.80 8.58
N VAL A 82 -6.57 -20.94 8.00
CA VAL A 82 -7.49 -21.87 8.66
C VAL A 82 -6.91 -22.30 10.01
N GLY A 83 -7.69 -22.12 11.09
CA GLY A 83 -7.26 -22.41 12.45
C GLY A 83 -6.48 -21.30 13.15
N SER A 84 -6.17 -20.19 12.47
CA SER A 84 -5.62 -18.98 13.11
C SER A 84 -6.76 -18.08 13.61
N PRO A 85 -6.67 -17.54 14.84
CA PRO A 85 -7.66 -16.61 15.36
C PRO A 85 -7.58 -15.22 14.70
N ASP A 86 -6.38 -14.81 14.26
CA ASP A 86 -6.12 -13.44 13.81
C ASP A 86 -5.91 -13.36 12.30
N PRO A 87 -6.49 -12.33 11.64
CA PRO A 87 -6.24 -12.04 10.23
C PRO A 87 -4.83 -11.46 10.02
N ILE A 88 -4.22 -11.82 8.91
CA ILE A 88 -2.90 -11.36 8.48
C ILE A 88 -3.09 -10.25 7.45
N ALA A 89 -2.71 -9.02 7.81
CA ALA A 89 -2.72 -7.88 6.89
C ALA A 89 -1.54 -7.97 5.91
N VAL A 90 -1.80 -7.67 4.63
CA VAL A 90 -0.77 -7.60 3.59
C VAL A 90 -0.48 -6.14 3.29
N HIS A 91 0.76 -5.74 3.55
CA HIS A 91 1.28 -4.41 3.26
C HIS A 91 2.10 -4.43 1.97
N ALA A 92 2.00 -3.35 1.19
CA ALA A 92 2.98 -3.06 0.16
C ALA A 92 4.26 -2.55 0.82
N VAL A 93 5.40 -2.86 0.22
CA VAL A 93 6.72 -2.42 0.72
C VAL A 93 6.78 -0.91 0.95
N GLU A 94 6.13 -0.11 0.10
CA GLU A 94 6.13 1.35 0.24
C GLU A 94 5.33 1.85 1.45
N GLU A 95 4.39 1.07 1.99
CA GLU A 95 3.72 1.39 3.26
C GLU A 95 4.69 1.33 4.43
N ASP A 96 5.58 0.35 4.41
CA ASP A 96 6.55 0.11 5.47
C ASP A 96 7.72 1.08 5.36
N ASP A 97 8.26 1.26 4.15
CA ASP A 97 9.44 2.12 3.91
C ASP A 97 9.10 3.62 3.93
N TYR A 98 7.92 4.00 3.45
CA TYR A 98 7.52 5.40 3.27
C TYR A 98 6.10 5.71 3.78
N PRO A 99 5.81 5.45 5.07
CA PRO A 99 4.45 5.59 5.61
C PRO A 99 3.88 7.00 5.50
N ASP A 100 4.73 8.04 5.61
CA ASP A 100 4.35 9.44 5.51
C ASP A 100 3.99 9.87 4.07
N LEU A 101 4.45 9.11 3.06
CA LEU A 101 4.19 9.38 1.65
C LEU A 101 3.07 8.51 1.11
N TYR A 102 3.03 7.23 1.50
CA TYR A 102 2.09 6.26 0.95
C TYR A 102 0.63 6.69 1.13
N TRP A 103 0.28 7.22 2.31
CA TRP A 103 -1.09 7.63 2.63
C TRP A 103 -1.39 9.10 2.33
N ARG A 104 -0.45 9.83 1.70
CA ARG A 104 -0.64 11.25 1.39
C ARG A 104 -1.82 11.44 0.43
N GLY A 105 -2.71 12.38 0.77
CA GLY A 105 -3.84 12.75 -0.08
C GLY A 105 -5.06 11.83 0.01
N ARG A 106 -5.02 10.78 0.86
CA ARG A 106 -6.18 9.93 1.12
C ARG A 106 -7.07 10.55 2.21
N SER A 107 -8.34 10.80 1.90
CA SER A 107 -9.34 11.13 2.91
C SER A 107 -9.75 9.85 3.63
N VAL A 108 -9.31 9.65 4.88
CA VAL A 108 -9.80 8.54 5.70
C VAL A 108 -11.25 8.81 6.05
N PRO A 109 -12.21 7.96 5.67
CA PRO A 109 -13.61 8.15 6.02
C PRO A 109 -13.80 8.10 7.56
N PRO A 110 -14.72 8.89 8.13
CA PRO A 110 -15.10 8.77 9.53
C PRO A 110 -15.59 7.33 9.80
N GLY A 111 -15.07 6.67 10.83
CA GLY A 111 -15.47 5.29 11.20
C GLY A 111 -14.65 4.14 10.59
N ALA A 112 -13.59 4.41 9.82
CA ALA A 112 -12.71 3.34 9.32
C ALA A 112 -12.14 2.44 10.46
N PRO A 113 -12.08 1.11 10.26
CA PRO A 113 -11.69 0.13 11.29
C PRO A 113 -10.29 0.42 11.86
N GLU A 114 -10.05 -0.03 13.08
CA GLU A 114 -8.80 0.26 13.80
C GLU A 114 -7.55 -0.28 13.08
N THR A 115 -7.69 -1.35 12.29
CA THR A 115 -6.68 -1.87 11.33
C THR A 115 -6.24 -0.80 10.32
N MET A 116 -7.18 0.02 9.86
CA MET A 116 -6.98 1.18 8.97
C MET A 116 -6.51 2.43 9.74
N ARG A 117 -6.64 2.39 11.06
CA ARG A 117 -6.11 3.35 12.04
C ARG A 117 -4.91 2.78 12.82
N PHE A 118 -4.15 1.82 12.29
CA PHE A 118 -2.75 1.59 12.71
C PHE A 118 -1.87 2.72 12.16
N ARG A 119 -2.32 3.94 12.43
CA ARG A 119 -1.79 5.24 12.11
C ARG A 119 -0.94 5.61 13.32
N LYS A 120 0.38 5.77 13.14
CA LYS A 120 1.32 6.47 14.05
C LYS A 120 1.86 5.76 15.31
N ARG A 121 1.70 4.46 15.56
CA ARG A 121 2.34 3.81 16.74
C ARG A 121 3.00 2.45 16.45
N ARG A 122 4.10 2.47 15.71
CA ARG A 122 5.29 1.67 16.06
C ARG A 122 6.51 2.60 15.96
N ARG A 123 6.77 3.32 17.04
CA ARG A 123 8.10 3.89 17.26
C ARG A 123 9.02 2.74 17.66
N GLN A 124 10.20 2.74 17.05
CA GLN A 124 11.42 2.00 17.44
C GLN A 124 11.48 0.51 17.07
N TRP A 125 12.24 0.24 16.01
CA TRP A 125 13.02 -0.99 15.90
C TRP A 125 14.26 -0.87 16.81
N PRO A 126 14.61 -1.88 17.63
CA PRO A 126 15.82 -1.82 18.45
C PRO A 126 17.05 -1.84 17.55
N GLY A 127 17.90 -0.81 17.65
CA GLY A 127 19.24 -0.79 17.06
C GLY A 127 19.44 0.03 15.78
N GLN A 128 18.48 0.82 15.30
CA GLN A 128 18.73 1.76 14.19
C GLN A 128 19.05 3.18 14.73
N PRO A 129 20.17 3.81 14.30
CA PRO A 129 20.45 5.19 14.67
C PRO A 129 19.41 6.13 14.04
N LEU A 130 18.94 7.08 14.85
CA LEU A 130 18.03 8.14 14.43
C LEU A 130 18.65 8.91 13.25
N ARG A 131 18.02 8.84 12.07
CA ARG A 131 18.36 9.78 10.99
C ARG A 131 18.03 11.20 11.47
N PRO A 132 18.94 12.17 11.34
CA PRO A 132 18.68 13.53 11.78
C PRO A 132 17.50 14.13 11.00
N ASN A 133 16.59 14.75 11.74
CA ASN A 133 15.42 15.43 11.22
C ASN A 133 15.85 16.61 10.31
N PRO A 134 15.41 16.69 9.04
CA PRO A 134 15.79 17.78 8.14
C PRO A 134 15.21 19.14 8.53
N LYS A 135 14.39 19.23 9.60
CA LYS A 135 13.78 20.47 10.09
C LYS A 135 14.34 20.91 11.44
N ARG A 136 15.60 21.33 11.46
CA ARG A 136 16.13 22.39 12.33
C ARG A 136 17.57 22.68 11.90
N ASN A 137 17.76 23.67 11.03
CA ASN A 137 19.07 24.29 10.87
C ASN A 137 19.07 25.58 11.72
N PRO A 138 19.76 25.64 12.87
CA PRO A 138 19.81 26.83 13.72
C PRO A 138 20.65 27.99 13.14
N GLN A 139 21.29 27.82 11.98
CA GLN A 139 22.28 28.77 11.43
C GLN A 139 21.82 29.48 10.15
N ARG A 140 20.52 29.74 9.99
CA ARG A 140 20.04 30.60 8.89
C ARG A 140 19.96 32.05 9.39
N PRO A 141 20.77 32.99 8.88
CA PRO A 141 20.63 34.39 9.27
C PRO A 141 19.27 34.95 8.81
N PRO A 142 18.69 35.93 9.52
CA PRO A 142 17.39 36.50 9.20
C PRO A 142 17.42 37.15 7.81
N GLY A 143 16.34 36.92 7.05
CA GLY A 143 16.28 37.11 5.61
C GLY A 143 16.58 38.52 5.13
N THR A 144 17.40 38.62 4.08
CA THR A 144 17.53 39.82 3.26
C THR A 144 16.25 40.02 2.46
N ALA A 145 15.60 41.17 2.65
CA ALA A 145 14.45 41.57 1.86
C ALA A 145 14.80 41.57 0.35
N VAL A 146 14.07 40.77 -0.43
CA VAL A 146 14.18 40.78 -1.89
C VAL A 146 13.58 42.10 -2.39
N ARG A 147 14.42 43.00 -2.89
CA ARG A 147 13.97 44.21 -3.59
C ARG A 147 13.19 43.83 -4.86
N ALA A 148 12.05 44.49 -5.06
CA ALA A 148 11.22 44.32 -6.25
C ALA A 148 11.99 44.65 -7.54
N ILE A 149 11.84 43.79 -8.56
CA ILE A 149 12.36 44.00 -9.92
C ILE A 149 11.34 44.88 -10.68
N PRO A 150 11.74 45.99 -11.31
CA PRO A 150 10.82 46.85 -12.05
C PRO A 150 10.40 46.20 -13.39
N SER A 151 9.11 46.31 -13.72
CA SER A 151 8.50 45.78 -14.93
C SER A 151 8.97 46.54 -16.19
N LYS A 152 9.55 45.82 -17.16
CA LYS A 152 9.85 46.40 -18.48
C LYS A 152 8.55 46.51 -19.30
N ARG A 153 8.17 47.74 -19.62
CA ARG A 153 7.11 48.09 -20.60
C ARG A 153 7.38 47.42 -21.95
N ARG A 154 6.41 46.65 -22.46
CA ARG A 154 6.35 46.23 -23.87
C ARG A 154 6.11 47.45 -24.76
N ARG A 155 6.97 47.69 -25.75
CA ARG A 155 6.70 48.59 -26.88
C ARG A 155 5.88 47.82 -27.93
N GLN A 156 4.80 48.44 -28.41
CA GLN A 156 4.04 48.01 -29.59
C GLN A 156 4.85 48.34 -30.86
N PRO A 157 4.83 47.51 -31.91
CA PRO A 157 5.34 47.88 -33.21
C PRO A 157 4.28 48.63 -34.04
N ASN A 158 4.79 49.44 -34.97
CA ASN A 158 4.08 50.32 -35.91
C ASN A 158 3.57 49.52 -37.12
#